data_AF-A0A2T4JNG9-F1
#
_entry.id   AF-A0A2T4JNG9-F1
#
_cell.length_a   1.000
_cell.length_b   1.000
_cell.length_c   1.000
_cell.angle_alpha   90.00
_cell.angle_beta   90.00
_cell.angle_gamma   90.00
#
_symmetry.space_group_name_H-M   'P 1'
#
loop_
_entity.id
_entity.type
_entity.pdbx_description
1 polymer ?
#
loop_
_entity_poly.entity_id
_entity_poly.type
_entity_poly.pdbx_seq_one_letter_code
_entity_poly.pdbx_strand_id
1 'polypeptide(L)'
;MSTQKEQLDLFVAIVGDIPLRDDREMMSAPMVSLAKRSPMRLDWEGPSGQKVTITASEQTGGIATIYDFDILLWAISQINAGVERGHKPSPTITFRPYDLL
;
A
#
# COMPACT_ATOMS: atom_id res chain seq x y z
N MET A 1 -27.23 -46.55 12.58
CA MET A 1 -26.54 -46.30 11.30
C MET A 1 -26.13 -44.84 11.28
N SER A 2 -24.95 -44.50 11.83
CA SER A 2 -24.46 -43.12 11.88
C SER A 2 -23.58 -42.87 10.66
N THR A 3 -23.99 -41.94 9.81
CA THR A 3 -23.28 -41.54 8.58
C THR A 3 -21.96 -40.87 8.97
N GLN A 4 -20.82 -41.43 8.55
CA GLN A 4 -19.51 -40.81 8.75
C GLN A 4 -19.50 -39.44 8.05
N LYS A 5 -19.21 -38.36 8.80
CA LYS A 5 -18.94 -37.05 8.21
C LYS A 5 -17.62 -37.16 7.45
N GLU A 6 -17.65 -37.02 6.13
CA GLU A 6 -16.44 -36.85 5.32
C GLU A 6 -15.68 -35.63 5.84
N GLN A 7 -14.43 -35.86 6.24
CA GLN A 7 -13.51 -34.80 6.62
C GLN A 7 -13.06 -34.11 5.33
N LEU A 8 -13.41 -32.83 5.18
CA LEU A 8 -12.98 -32.02 4.04
C LEU A 8 -11.45 -31.85 4.10
N ASP A 9 -10.79 -31.95 2.94
CA ASP A 9 -9.36 -31.69 2.81
C ASP A 9 -9.04 -30.27 3.30
N LEU A 10 -8.06 -30.18 4.19
CA LEU A 10 -7.51 -28.91 4.64
C LEU A 10 -6.84 -28.23 3.46
N PHE A 11 -7.35 -27.05 3.08
CA PHE A 11 -6.68 -26.18 2.12
C PHE A 11 -5.30 -25.82 2.66
N VAL A 12 -4.26 -26.49 2.15
CA VAL A 12 -2.88 -26.05 2.34
C VAL A 12 -2.72 -24.84 1.44
N ALA A 13 -2.77 -23.65 2.02
CA ALA A 13 -2.31 -22.45 1.36
C ALA A 13 -0.81 -22.63 1.08
N ILE A 14 -0.47 -22.97 -0.16
CA ILE A 14 0.90 -22.84 -0.64
C ILE A 14 1.17 -21.33 -0.55
N VAL A 15 2.08 -20.95 0.33
CA VAL A 15 2.59 -19.57 0.42
C VAL A 15 3.39 -19.31 -0.85
N GLY A 16 2.69 -19.05 -1.94
CA GLY A 16 3.23 -18.54 -3.18
C GLY A 16 3.41 -17.05 -3.03
N ASP A 17 4.62 -16.59 -3.34
CA ASP A 17 5.09 -15.20 -3.49
C ASP A 17 4.07 -14.17 -3.00
N ILE A 18 4.06 -13.95 -1.67
CA ILE A 18 3.20 -12.94 -1.07
C ILE A 18 3.65 -11.63 -1.70
N PRO A 19 2.80 -10.95 -2.51
CA PRO A 19 3.22 -9.72 -3.13
C PRO A 19 3.63 -8.75 -2.01
N LEU A 20 4.64 -7.92 -2.28
CA LEU A 20 5.10 -6.78 -1.46
C LEU A 20 3.99 -5.71 -1.34
N ARG A 21 2.81 -6.15 -0.92
CA ARG A 21 1.55 -5.42 -0.81
C ARG A 21 1.10 -5.39 0.65
N ASP A 22 1.61 -6.32 1.45
CA ASP A 22 1.40 -6.36 2.89
C ASP A 22 2.65 -5.80 3.59
N ASP A 23 2.94 -4.52 3.30
CA ASP A 23 4.00 -3.78 3.96
C ASP A 23 3.56 -3.47 5.41
N ARG A 24 3.64 -4.49 6.26
CA ARG A 24 3.29 -4.39 7.69
C ARG A 24 4.11 -3.32 8.40
N GLU A 25 5.29 -2.99 7.89
CA GLU A 25 6.11 -1.89 8.43
C GLU A 25 5.44 -0.54 8.15
N MET A 26 4.81 -0.35 6.99
CA MET A 26 3.97 0.81 6.73
C MET A 26 2.75 0.90 7.65
N MET A 27 2.28 -0.22 8.22
CA MET A 27 1.23 -0.19 9.25
C MET A 27 1.77 0.16 10.65
N SER A 28 3.09 0.15 10.86
CA SER A 28 3.69 0.44 12.16
C SER A 28 3.79 1.94 12.45
N ALA A 29 3.77 2.79 11.43
CA ALA A 29 3.80 4.25 11.53
C ALA A 29 2.85 4.88 10.50
N PRO A 30 2.24 6.03 10.78
CA PRO A 30 1.32 6.67 9.85
C PRO A 30 2.08 7.19 8.62
N MET A 31 1.80 6.63 7.44
CA MET A 31 2.37 7.13 6.18
C MET A 31 1.41 8.05 5.41
N VAL A 32 0.10 7.83 5.56
CA VAL A 32 -0.96 8.62 4.90
C VAL A 32 -2.15 8.86 5.83
N SER A 33 -2.94 9.87 5.48
CA SER A 33 -4.17 10.24 6.19
C SER A 33 -5.35 9.38 5.74
N LEU A 34 -6.13 8.87 6.70
CA LEU A 34 -7.40 8.19 6.44
C LEU A 34 -8.60 9.16 6.40
N ALA A 35 -8.38 10.44 6.69
CA ALA A 35 -9.45 11.42 6.80
C ALA A 35 -9.87 11.95 5.43
N LYS A 36 -11.18 12.17 5.24
CA LYS A 36 -11.74 12.83 4.05
C LYS A 36 -11.22 14.26 3.84
N ARG A 37 -10.84 14.93 4.93
CA ARG A 37 -10.04 16.17 4.93
C ARG A 37 -8.78 15.91 5.72
N SER A 38 -7.64 16.05 5.07
CA SER A 38 -6.36 15.71 5.66
C SER A 38 -5.79 16.87 6.49
N PRO A 39 -5.20 16.62 7.68
CA PRO A 39 -4.58 17.67 8.48
C PRO A 39 -3.30 18.19 7.82
N MET A 40 -2.86 19.39 8.22
CA MET A 40 -1.59 19.99 7.76
C MET A 40 -0.36 19.47 8.51
N ARG A 41 -0.57 18.92 9.71
CA ARG A 41 0.48 18.40 10.57
C ARG A 41 -0.01 17.17 11.31
N LEU A 42 0.85 16.18 11.42
CA LEU A 42 0.64 14.99 12.24
C LEU A 42 1.93 14.68 12.99
N ASP A 43 1.83 14.59 14.30
CA ASP A 43 2.91 14.14 15.17
C ASP A 43 2.56 12.74 15.67
N TRP A 44 3.48 11.80 15.49
CA TRP A 44 3.33 10.41 15.90
C TRP A 44 4.50 9.97 16.76
N GLU A 45 4.21 9.19 17.80
CA GLU A 45 5.19 8.59 18.67
C GLU A 45 5.02 7.06 18.66
N GLY A 46 6.13 6.36 18.43
CA GLY A 46 6.17 4.92 18.29
C GLY A 46 6.37 4.18 19.61
N PRO A 47 6.11 2.85 19.63
CA PRO A 47 6.20 2.04 20.85
C PRO A 47 7.59 2.02 21.51
N SER A 48 8.65 2.28 20.76
CA SER A 48 10.03 2.36 21.30
C SER A 48 10.54 3.80 21.36
N GLY A 49 9.65 4.80 21.36
CA GLY A 49 9.98 6.21 21.49
C GLY A 49 10.42 6.90 20.19
N GLN A 50 10.19 6.27 19.03
CA GLN A 50 10.38 6.94 17.73
C GLN A 50 9.44 8.14 17.64
N LYS A 51 9.89 9.25 17.04
CA LYS A 51 9.03 10.41 16.80
C LYS A 51 9.06 10.75 15.33
N VAL A 52 7.88 10.87 14.74
CA VAL A 52 7.70 11.23 13.33
C VAL A 52 6.79 12.44 13.28
N THR A 53 7.25 13.50 12.63
CA THR A 53 6.45 14.68 12.32
C THR A 53 6.25 14.73 10.82
N ILE A 54 4.99 14.76 10.40
CA ILE A 54 4.58 14.87 9.00
C ILE A 54 3.91 16.22 8.83
N THR A 55 4.35 16.97 7.82
CA THR A 55 3.81 18.30 7.50
C THR A 55 3.48 18.40 6.03
N ALA A 56 2.34 19.02 5.73
CA ALA A 56 1.93 19.38 4.39
C ALA A 56 2.09 20.89 4.16
N SER A 57 2.24 21.29 2.90
CA SER A 57 2.22 22.70 2.53
C SER A 57 0.79 23.16 2.25
N GLU A 58 0.54 24.47 2.34
CA GLU A 58 -0.75 25.05 1.95
C GLU A 58 -1.12 24.72 0.49
N GLN A 59 -0.12 24.62 -0.39
CA GLN A 59 -0.30 24.27 -1.81
C GLN A 59 -0.86 22.86 -1.98
N THR A 60 -0.44 21.92 -1.13
CA THR A 60 -0.93 20.53 -1.17
C THR A 60 -2.29 20.34 -0.51
N GLY A 61 -2.75 21.29 0.31
CA GLY A 61 -4.09 21.22 0.92
C GLY A 61 -4.24 20.19 2.06
N GLY A 62 -3.15 19.53 2.47
CA GLY A 62 -3.12 18.57 3.58
C GLY A 62 -2.12 17.43 3.32
N ILE A 63 -1.91 16.58 4.32
CA ILE A 63 -1.07 15.38 4.17
C ILE A 63 -1.69 14.44 3.12
N ALA A 64 -0.85 13.72 2.37
CA ALA A 64 -1.32 12.70 1.42
C ALA A 64 -2.30 11.72 2.08
N THR A 65 -3.37 11.38 1.38
CA THR A 65 -4.43 10.49 1.83
C THR A 65 -4.23 9.07 1.33
N ILE A 66 -5.04 8.13 1.83
CA ILE A 66 -5.07 6.76 1.31
C ILE A 66 -5.40 6.69 -0.19
N TYR A 67 -6.19 7.63 -0.72
CA TYR A 67 -6.49 7.69 -2.15
C TYR A 67 -5.28 8.10 -2.98
N ASP A 68 -4.44 9.00 -2.46
CA ASP A 68 -3.17 9.36 -3.09
C ASP A 68 -2.20 8.17 -3.07
N PHE A 69 -2.28 7.34 -2.02
CA PHE A 69 -1.48 6.13 -1.89
C PHE A 69 -1.85 5.06 -2.92
N ASP A 70 -3.13 4.92 -3.27
CA ASP A 70 -3.56 3.99 -4.33
C ASP A 70 -2.89 4.31 -5.68
N ILE A 71 -2.65 5.59 -5.97
CA ILE A 71 -1.91 6.03 -7.17
C ILE A 71 -0.45 5.54 -7.12
N LEU A 72 0.21 5.66 -5.97
CA LEU A 72 1.58 5.18 -5.78
C LEU A 72 1.67 3.66 -5.91
N LEU A 73 0.74 2.92 -5.30
CA LEU A 73 0.67 1.47 -5.42
C LEU A 73 0.48 1.03 -6.87
N TRP A 74 -0.41 1.70 -7.60
CA TRP A 74 -0.59 1.45 -9.03
C TRP A 74 0.70 1.74 -9.81
N ALA A 75 1.35 2.87 -9.57
CA ALA A 75 2.60 3.25 -10.25
C ALA A 75 3.72 2.22 -10.01
N ILE A 76 3.89 1.77 -8.77
CA ILE A 76 4.86 0.72 -8.41
C ILE A 76 4.56 -0.58 -9.16
N SER A 77 3.27 -0.96 -9.25
CA SER A 77 2.89 -2.17 -10.01
C SER A 77 3.29 -2.09 -11.49
N GLN A 78 3.16 -0.90 -12.12
CA GLN A 78 3.57 -0.70 -13.51
C GLN A 78 5.09 -0.75 -13.67
N ILE A 79 5.83 -0.15 -12.74
CA ILE A 79 7.29 -0.21 -12.71
C ILE A 79 7.76 -1.66 -12.60
N ASN A 80 7.23 -2.42 -11.63
CA ASN A 80 7.59 -3.82 -11.40
C ASN A 80 7.29 -4.68 -12.63
N ALA A 81 6.10 -4.51 -13.24
CA ALA A 81 5.75 -5.21 -14.46
C ALA A 81 6.67 -4.85 -15.64
N GLY A 82 7.14 -3.59 -15.70
CA GLY A 82 8.13 -3.15 -16.69
C GLY A 82 9.50 -3.80 -16.47
N VAL A 83 9.97 -3.85 -15.22
CA VAL A 83 11.23 -4.50 -14.84
C VAL A 83 11.21 -5.99 -15.17
N GLU A 84 10.10 -6.68 -14.90
CA GLU A 84 9.92 -8.09 -15.23
C GLU A 84 10.00 -8.36 -16.74
N ARG A 85 9.58 -7.39 -17.56
CA ARG A 85 9.74 -7.43 -19.04
C ARG A 85 11.15 -7.03 -19.51
N GLY A 86 12.09 -6.79 -18.60
CA GLY A 86 13.46 -6.36 -18.90
C GLY A 86 13.60 -4.88 -19.26
N HIS A 87 12.58 -4.04 -19.00
CA HIS A 87 12.69 -2.60 -19.19
C HIS A 87 13.44 -1.94 -18.02
N LYS A 88 14.18 -0.88 -18.32
CA LYS A 88 14.83 -0.05 -17.29
C LYS A 88 13.80 0.90 -16.67
N PRO A 89 13.71 1.00 -15.32
CA PRO A 89 12.78 1.91 -14.66
C PRO A 89 13.12 3.38 -14.94
N SER A 90 12.10 4.22 -14.92
CA SER A 90 12.16 5.67 -15.17
C SER A 90 11.48 6.42 -14.02
N PRO A 91 11.97 7.61 -13.62
CA PRO A 91 11.29 8.45 -12.64
C PRO A 91 9.98 9.05 -13.17
N THR A 92 9.78 9.03 -14.49
CA THR A 92 8.58 9.52 -15.16
C THR A 92 7.76 8.35 -15.69
N ILE A 93 6.49 8.30 -15.32
CA ILE A 93 5.49 7.36 -15.85
C ILE A 93 4.50 8.14 -16.71
N THR A 94 4.18 7.62 -17.90
CA THR A 94 3.15 8.17 -18.79
C THR A 94 2.09 7.11 -18.98
N PHE A 95 0.82 7.48 -18.79
CA PHE A 95 -0.32 6.57 -18.84
C PHE A 95 -1.56 7.30 -19.32
N ARG A 96 -2.58 6.56 -19.73
CA ARG A 96 -3.88 7.14 -20.06
C ARG A 96 -4.73 7.16 -18.79
N PRO A 97 -5.56 8.18 -18.55
CA PRO A 97 -6.30 8.30 -17.29
C PRO A 97 -7.11 7.04 -16.91
N TYR A 98 -7.69 6.33 -17.88
CA TYR A 98 -8.45 5.11 -17.61
C TYR A 98 -7.59 3.87 -17.25
N ASP A 99 -6.27 3.95 -17.41
CA ASP A 99 -5.36 2.90 -16.95
C ASP A 99 -5.17 2.98 -15.41
N LEU A 100 -5.47 4.15 -14.83
CA LEU A 100 -5.44 4.44 -13.40
C LEU A 100 -6.88 4.49 -12.87
N LEU A 101 -7.30 3.38 -12.24
CA LEU A 101 -8.61 3.18 -11.59
C LEU A 101 -9.82 3.30 -12.53
#